data_AF-A0A1V6KAX2-F1
#
_entry.id   AF-A0A1V6KAX2-F1
#
_cell.length_a   1.000
_cell.length_b   1.000
_cell.length_c   1.000
_cell.angle_alpha   90.00
_cell.angle_beta   90.00
_cell.angle_gamma   90.00
#
_symmetry.space_group_name_H-M   'P 1'
#
loop_
_entity.id
_entity.type
_entity.pdbx_description
1 polymer ?
#
loop_
_entity_poly.entity_id
_entity_poly.type
_entity_poly.pdbx_seq_one_letter_code
_entity_poly.pdbx_strand_id
1 'polypeptide(L)'
;MTLDPTERHGFEYQSWVGFSLFAEGLAGEAGRGGSYTILHADGREEAAVGFSLFLDPLVDAGLMQMSTRRVFIPLGSPPEIAADLRRQGWVTVAAICPGCDAVALGCTHRLESGEPRAL
;
A
#
# COMPACT_ATOMS: atom_id res chain seq x y z
N MET A 1 -5.29 -18.52 19.33
CA MET A 1 -6.48 -17.74 19.72
C MET A 1 -6.39 -17.51 21.22
N THR A 2 -6.49 -16.25 21.64
CA THR A 2 -6.48 -15.85 23.06
C THR A 2 -7.83 -15.19 23.37
N LEU A 3 -8.34 -15.40 24.58
CA LEU A 3 -9.59 -14.80 25.03
C LEU A 3 -9.27 -13.73 26.09
N ASP A 4 -9.68 -12.49 25.84
CA ASP A 4 -9.57 -11.38 26.79
C ASP A 4 -10.98 -10.86 27.13
N PRO A 5 -11.55 -11.24 28.28
CA PRO A 5 -12.89 -10.81 28.68
C PRO A 5 -12.93 -9.33 29.14
N THR A 6 -11.79 -8.65 29.22
CA THR A 6 -11.69 -7.25 29.66
C THR A 6 -11.55 -6.26 28.52
N GLU A 7 -11.44 -6.74 27.28
CA GLU A 7 -11.40 -5.91 26.09
C GLU A 7 -12.73 -5.15 25.93
N ARG A 8 -12.66 -3.84 26.18
CA ARG A 8 -13.80 -2.90 26.15
C ARG A 8 -13.54 -1.67 25.27
N HIS A 9 -12.37 -1.56 24.65
CA HIS A 9 -11.98 -0.33 23.94
C HIS A 9 -12.73 -0.20 22.60
N GLY A 10 -13.36 0.96 22.38
CA GLY A 10 -13.87 1.37 21.06
C GLY A 10 -15.34 1.07 20.73
N PHE A 11 -16.19 0.70 21.70
CA PHE A 11 -17.50 0.10 21.40
C PHE A 11 -18.71 0.87 21.95
N GLU A 12 -19.27 1.76 21.14
CA GLU A 12 -20.69 2.14 21.27
C GLU A 12 -21.59 1.36 20.30
N TYR A 13 -21.04 0.80 19.21
CA TYR A 13 -21.81 0.16 18.13
C TYR A 13 -21.62 -1.35 17.99
N GLN A 14 -20.67 -1.96 18.72
CA GLN A 14 -20.47 -3.41 18.64
C GLN A 14 -21.42 -4.15 19.58
N SER A 15 -22.06 -5.19 19.05
CA SER A 15 -23.22 -5.80 19.69
C SER A 15 -22.86 -7.02 20.55
N TRP A 16 -21.75 -7.72 20.27
CA TRP A 16 -21.48 -9.00 20.95
C TRP A 16 -20.01 -9.42 21.04
N VAL A 17 -19.33 -9.63 19.91
CA VAL A 17 -17.94 -10.13 19.88
C VAL A 17 -17.08 -9.18 19.09
N GLY A 18 -16.00 -8.70 19.71
CA GLY A 18 -14.88 -8.05 19.05
C GLY A 18 -13.69 -8.99 18.95
N PHE A 19 -12.85 -8.80 17.93
CA PHE A 19 -11.57 -9.47 17.81
C PHE A 19 -10.51 -8.53 17.25
N SER A 20 -9.27 -8.73 17.67
CA SER A 20 -8.09 -8.08 17.10
C SER A 20 -7.23 -9.12 16.40
N LEU A 21 -6.63 -8.74 15.27
CA LEU A 21 -5.72 -9.55 14.48
C LEU A 21 -4.30 -9.12 14.79
N PHE A 22 -3.43 -10.08 15.06
CA PHE A 22 -2.00 -9.86 15.27
C PHE A 22 -1.25 -10.81 14.33
N ALA A 23 -0.15 -10.34 13.75
CA ALA A 23 0.71 -11.16 12.91
C ALA A 23 2.16 -11.09 13.38
N GLU A 24 2.89 -12.15 13.12
CA GLU A 24 4.32 -12.20 13.37
C GLU A 24 5.04 -11.10 12.56
N GLY A 25 5.97 -10.38 13.20
CA GLY A 25 6.69 -9.28 12.58
C GLY A 25 5.99 -7.91 12.63
N LEU A 26 4.77 -7.82 13.16
CA LEU A 26 4.07 -6.55 13.34
C LEU A 26 4.19 -6.02 14.78
N ALA A 27 4.56 -4.74 14.90
CA ALA A 27 4.49 -4.01 16.17
C ALA A 27 3.06 -3.50 16.40
N GLY A 28 2.13 -4.41 16.74
CA GLY A 28 0.75 -4.05 17.09
C GLY A 28 -0.32 -4.86 16.35
N GLU A 29 -1.56 -4.36 16.39
CA GLU A 29 -2.69 -4.96 15.69
C GLU A 29 -2.54 -4.79 14.17
N ALA A 30 -2.73 -5.88 13.43
CA ALA A 30 -2.85 -5.87 11.97
C ALA A 30 -4.25 -5.41 11.51
N GLY A 31 -5.21 -5.43 12.42
CA GLY A 31 -6.59 -5.08 12.17
C GLY A 31 -7.51 -5.48 13.31
N ARG A 32 -8.76 -5.06 13.22
CA ARG A 32 -9.78 -5.30 14.25
C ARG A 32 -11.13 -5.48 13.60
N GLY A 33 -11.96 -6.31 14.21
CA GLY A 33 -13.31 -6.59 13.76
C GLY A 33 -14.25 -6.93 14.88
N GLY A 34 -15.48 -7.22 14.50
CA GLY A 34 -16.51 -7.64 15.42
C GLY A 34 -17.89 -7.67 14.80
N SER A 35 -18.85 -8.11 15.60
CA SER A 35 -20.26 -8.05 15.26
C SER A 35 -20.84 -6.68 15.57
N TYR A 36 -21.75 -6.22 14.73
CA TYR A 36 -22.48 -4.98 14.87
C TYR A 36 -23.88 -5.11 14.29
N THR A 37 -24.76 -4.18 14.62
CA THR A 37 -26.12 -4.13 14.09
C THR A 37 -26.23 -2.96 13.11
N ILE A 38 -26.67 -3.24 11.89
CA ILE A 38 -27.03 -2.21 10.92
C ILE A 38 -28.47 -1.79 11.19
N LEU A 39 -28.65 -0.49 11.42
CA LEU A 39 -29.97 0.12 11.55
C LEU A 39 -30.41 0.66 10.19
N HIS A 40 -31.48 0.09 9.64
CA HIS A 40 -32.09 0.55 8.40
C HIS A 40 -33.02 1.73 8.66
N ALA A 41 -33.27 2.55 7.62
CA ALA A 41 -34.14 3.73 7.73
C ALA A 41 -35.61 3.40 8.08
N ASP A 42 -36.05 2.16 7.83
CA ASP A 42 -37.37 1.62 8.19
C ASP A 42 -37.44 1.09 9.64
N GLY A 43 -36.35 1.23 10.41
CA GLY A 43 -36.25 0.75 11.80
C GLY A 43 -35.91 -0.74 11.92
N ARG A 44 -35.66 -1.44 10.81
CA ARG A 44 -35.21 -2.83 10.85
C ARG A 44 -33.76 -2.92 11.29
N GLU A 45 -33.50 -3.91 12.14
CA GLU A 45 -32.16 -4.29 12.56
C GLU A 45 -31.63 -5.44 11.70
N GLU A 46 -30.36 -5.38 11.31
CA GLU A 46 -29.67 -6.44 10.59
C GLU A 46 -28.35 -6.77 11.30
N ALA A 47 -28.17 -8.03 11.67
CA ALA A 47 -26.94 -8.50 12.27
C ALA A 47 -25.83 -8.59 11.21
N ALA A 48 -24.68 -7.99 11.49
CA ALA A 48 -23.53 -7.95 10.61
C ALA A 48 -22.23 -8.29 11.35
N VAL A 49 -21.23 -8.72 10.60
CA VAL A 49 -19.86 -8.92 11.07
C VAL A 49 -18.89 -8.37 10.04
N GLY A 50 -17.84 -7.73 10.51
CA GLY A 50 -16.83 -7.15 9.63
C GLY A 50 -15.55 -6.85 10.38
N PHE A 51 -14.53 -6.51 9.62
CA PHE A 51 -13.24 -6.09 10.15
C PHE A 51 -12.58 -5.10 9.22
N SER A 52 -11.60 -4.39 9.75
CA SER A 52 -10.70 -3.51 8.99
C SER A 52 -9.27 -3.96 9.23
N LEU A 53 -8.44 -3.85 8.20
CA LEU A 53 -7.00 -4.06 8.28
C LEU A 53 -6.31 -2.71 8.30
N PHE A 54 -5.29 -2.60 9.15
CA PHE A 54 -4.41 -1.45 9.18
C PHE A 54 -3.28 -1.71 8.19
N LEU A 55 -3.23 -0.92 7.12
CA LEU A 55 -2.25 -1.13 6.05
C LEU A 55 -0.85 -0.67 6.46
N ASP A 56 -0.72 0.38 7.27
CA ASP A 56 0.58 0.93 7.64
C ASP A 56 1.48 -0.10 8.34
N PRO A 57 1.02 -0.84 9.38
CA PRO A 57 1.81 -1.92 9.96
C PRO A 57 2.20 -2.99 8.93
N LEU A 58 1.29 -3.32 8.01
CA LEU A 58 1.55 -4.33 6.98
C LEU A 58 2.64 -3.87 5.99
N VAL A 59 2.62 -2.60 5.59
CA VAL A 59 3.65 -2.00 4.72
C VAL A 59 4.99 -1.96 5.45
N ASP A 60 5.02 -1.58 6.73
CA ASP A 60 6.24 -1.58 7.55
C ASP A 60 6.84 -2.99 7.69
N ALA A 61 6.00 -4.03 7.76
CA ALA A 61 6.43 -5.44 7.71
C ALA A 61 6.87 -5.92 6.32
N GLY A 62 6.92 -5.03 5.32
CA GLY A 62 7.44 -5.33 3.98
C GLY A 62 6.39 -5.85 3.00
N LEU A 63 5.10 -5.81 3.35
CA LEU A 63 4.04 -6.06 2.37
C LEU A 63 4.16 -5.02 1.25
N MET A 64 4.09 -5.48 0.00
CA MET A 64 4.23 -4.63 -1.21
C MET A 64 5.65 -4.08 -1.48
N GLN A 65 6.72 -4.61 -0.87
CA GLN A 65 8.08 -4.35 -1.34
C GLN A 65 8.36 -5.08 -2.66
N MET A 66 7.83 -4.55 -3.76
CA MET A 66 8.24 -4.95 -5.10
C MET A 66 9.44 -4.11 -5.54
N SER A 67 10.48 -4.77 -6.06
CA SER A 67 11.58 -4.06 -6.72
C SER A 67 11.03 -3.39 -7.99
N THR A 68 10.76 -2.09 -7.90
CA THR A 68 10.27 -1.34 -9.06
C THR A 68 11.43 -1.08 -10.01
N ARG A 69 11.31 -1.56 -11.25
CA ARG A 69 12.24 -1.24 -12.33
C ARG A 69 12.06 0.24 -12.70
N ARG A 70 12.89 1.10 -12.11
CA ARG A 70 12.85 2.57 -12.26
C ARG A 70 13.91 3.01 -13.25
N VAL A 71 13.50 3.63 -14.35
CA VAL A 71 14.41 4.12 -15.40
C VAL A 71 14.41 5.64 -15.47
N PHE A 72 15.60 6.23 -15.41
CA PHE A 72 15.83 7.65 -15.60
C PHE A 72 15.77 8.00 -17.08
N ILE A 73 15.00 9.03 -17.43
CA ILE A 73 14.80 9.52 -18.80
C ILE A 73 15.54 10.85 -18.95
N PRO A 74 16.67 10.90 -19.70
CA PRO A 74 17.43 12.13 -19.92
C PRO A 74 16.64 13.24 -20.62
N LEU A 75 17.09 14.49 -20.45
CA LEU A 75 16.56 15.63 -21.18
C LEU A 75 16.62 15.40 -22.69
N GLY A 76 15.57 15.82 -23.40
CA GLY A 76 15.47 15.67 -24.85
C GLY A 76 15.10 14.26 -25.33
N SER A 77 14.86 13.30 -24.43
CA SER A 77 14.34 11.99 -24.82
C SER A 77 12.91 12.13 -25.37
N PRO A 78 12.56 11.41 -26.45
CA PRO A 78 11.21 11.43 -26.99
C PRO A 78 10.18 10.90 -25.97
N PRO A 79 9.06 11.61 -25.75
CA PRO A 79 8.07 11.25 -24.73
C PRO A 79 7.40 9.90 -24.96
N GLU A 80 7.32 9.44 -26.21
CA GLU A 80 6.80 8.14 -26.61
C GLU A 80 7.59 6.99 -25.99
N ILE A 81 8.92 7.08 -25.90
CA ILE A 81 9.75 6.03 -25.30
C ILE A 81 9.39 5.85 -23.82
N ALA A 82 9.22 6.96 -23.09
CA ALA A 82 8.81 6.92 -21.70
C ALA A 82 7.38 6.36 -21.53
N ALA A 83 6.47 6.63 -22.47
CA ALA A 83 5.13 6.06 -22.47
C ALA A 83 5.13 4.54 -22.72
N ASP A 84 5.94 4.08 -23.67
CA ASP A 84 6.09 2.68 -24.03
C ASP A 84 6.69 1.87 -22.86
N LEU A 85 7.71 2.42 -22.21
CA LEU A 85 8.31 1.83 -21.00
C LEU A 85 7.29 1.71 -19.87
N ARG A 86 6.45 2.73 -19.64
CA ARG A 86 5.36 2.63 -18.66
C ARG A 86 4.37 1.51 -18.98
N ARG A 87 4.02 1.31 -20.25
CA ARG A 87 3.15 0.18 -20.68
C ARG A 87 3.79 -1.19 -20.44
N GLN A 88 5.12 -1.27 -20.43
CA GLN A 88 5.89 -2.47 -20.10
C GLN A 88 6.10 -2.67 -18.58
N GLY A 89 5.49 -1.81 -17.74
CA GLY A 89 5.59 -1.89 -16.29
C GLY A 89 6.85 -1.24 -15.70
N TRP A 90 7.53 -0.38 -16.44
CA TRP A 90 8.60 0.45 -15.89
C TRP A 90 8.05 1.70 -15.22
N VAL A 91 8.70 2.12 -14.15
CA VAL A 91 8.52 3.46 -13.59
C VAL A 91 9.51 4.39 -14.28
N THR A 92 9.03 5.43 -14.95
CA THR A 92 9.88 6.39 -15.66
C THR A 92 10.05 7.68 -14.84
N VAL A 93 11.29 8.15 -14.71
CA VAL A 93 11.63 9.39 -13.99
C VAL A 93 12.32 10.34 -14.96
N ALA A 94 11.62 11.40 -15.38
CA ALA A 94 12.15 12.36 -16.34
C ALA A 94 13.08 13.39 -15.68
N ALA A 95 14.22 13.63 -16.31
CA ALA A 95 15.10 14.73 -15.95
C ALA A 95 14.40 16.07 -16.21
N ILE A 96 14.46 16.97 -15.23
CA ILE A 96 14.02 18.37 -15.38
C ILE A 96 15.20 19.34 -15.49
N CYS A 97 16.42 18.83 -15.32
CA CYS A 97 17.65 19.61 -15.26
C CYS A 97 18.84 18.77 -15.75
N PRO A 98 19.91 19.40 -16.28
CA PRO A 98 21.10 18.68 -16.72
C PRO A 98 21.85 17.97 -15.59
N GLY A 99 21.81 18.54 -14.37
CA GLY A 99 22.48 18.01 -13.17
C GLY A 99 21.64 17.01 -12.37
N CYS A 100 20.50 16.58 -12.90
CA CYS A 100 19.61 15.66 -12.22
C CYS A 100 20.26 14.27 -12.17
N ASP A 101 20.48 13.74 -10.97
CA ASP A 101 21.15 12.46 -10.77
C ASP A 101 20.14 11.31 -10.68
N ALA A 102 20.35 10.29 -11.53
CA ALA A 102 19.51 9.10 -11.58
C ALA A 102 19.56 8.31 -10.27
N VAL A 103 20.73 8.21 -9.63
CA VAL A 103 20.91 7.44 -8.38
C VAL A 103 20.20 8.14 -7.22
N ALA A 104 20.40 9.44 -7.04
CA ALA A 104 19.70 10.24 -6.03
C ALA A 104 18.16 10.20 -6.18
N LEU A 105 17.65 9.99 -7.40
CA LEU A 105 16.21 9.85 -7.70
C LEU A 105 15.68 8.42 -7.54
N GLY A 106 16.52 7.49 -7.06
CA GLY A 106 16.18 6.09 -6.82
C GLY A 106 15.92 5.32 -8.12
N CYS A 107 16.52 5.72 -9.24
CA CYS A 107 16.48 4.92 -10.46
C CYS A 107 17.42 3.73 -10.33
N THR A 108 17.06 2.61 -10.95
CA THR A 108 17.92 1.43 -11.10
C THR A 108 18.51 1.33 -12.50
N HIS A 109 17.92 2.05 -13.45
CA HIS A 109 18.33 2.08 -14.85
C HIS A 109 18.35 3.52 -15.38
N ARG A 110 19.05 3.74 -16.49
CA ARG A 110 19.04 4.95 -17.30
C ARG A 110 18.68 4.61 -18.74
N LEU A 111 17.90 5.47 -19.39
CA LEU A 111 17.62 5.34 -20.80
C LEU A 111 18.87 5.73 -21.61
N GLU A 112 19.37 4.79 -22.41
CA GLU A 112 20.49 4.97 -23.33
C GLU A 112 20.15 4.34 -24.68
N SER A 113 20.30 5.11 -25.76
CA SER A 113 20.00 4.65 -27.12
C SER A 113 18.60 4.04 -27.30
N GLY A 114 17.61 4.53 -26.53
CA GLY A 114 16.22 4.06 -26.58
C GLY A 114 15.90 2.86 -25.68
N GLU A 115 16.87 2.32 -24.95
CA GLU A 115 16.68 1.16 -24.08
C GLU A 115 17.09 1.45 -22.62
N PRO A 116 16.43 0.85 -21.62
CA PRO A 116 16.88 0.92 -20.23
C PRO A 116 18.18 0.12 -20.03
N ARG A 117 19.23 0.77 -19.52
CA ARG A 117 20.47 0.14 -19.07
C ARG A 117 20.65 0.29 -17.58
N ALA A 118 21.13 -0.74 -16.90
CA ALA A 118 21.41 -0.68 -15.46
C ALA A 118 22.44 0.42 -15.16
N LEU A 119 22.22 1.14 -14.06
CA LEU A 119 23.13 2.17 -13.55
C LEU A 119 24.38 1.57 -12.91
#